data_AF-A0A4R3S9D8-F1
#
_entry.id   AF-A0A4R3S9D8-F1
#
_cell.length_a   1.000
_cell.length_b   1.000
_cell.length_c   1.000
_cell.angle_alpha   90.00
_cell.angle_beta   90.00
_cell.angle_gamma   90.00
#
_symmetry.space_group_name_H-M   'P 1'
#
loop_
_entity.id
_entity.type
_entity.pdbx_description
1 polymer ?
#
loop_
_entity_poly.entity_id
_entity_poly.type
_entity_poly.pdbx_seq_one_letter_code
_entity_poly.pdbx_strand_id
1 'polypeptide(L)'
;MHRSTSAVRRACAVGTTVALVGLTTGLGIMSATAASAVEPTDSTQPVSSNETTAPVATETPAPTDEPSVPADETTETPAPAPAEETPAPTPSDDATTPADEQTTPATTAPAAETPAPTATPTPDVTTKAADATVTIDGAAKVGTLLSAVVTGFDEDSSYKYVWADQDRNVLSKTATYRIDPTDVRKTITVTVTGTLPGATETTSVTSDATAPVSQTPAFLGEDGKPTKAGAHADHPLELSTTAGDAFSHTFRAQGFPEPKYALAWFDEDELEDTTYYDENGDEYVPEPDEQLPDGITFDASTGELSGVSTEASDWTFAVTATSGTETVTQYVDLTVEAAAPLGIIVFTTDRAGAFDLGEDEDDTSTRTSWIIDPEGKVYTFTITGDGEGGYTGNEVEGGRPTIKQGGTLVVSGGLVDVFGNEITDENEESIVPTVTSDVASDVIAPDPDLGFFGLVNVTFPHASIHNLSVSAGDFTTSFAVDVQPTAVPTVPGVSTPVTPVPAAAPVTPTNRGGQLAYTGSDATGALPWALGLLVAGAGLIGARTLRRRRAQR
;
A
#
# COMPACT_ATOMS: atom_id res chain seq x y z
N MET A 1 29.01 4.45 -9.82
CA MET A 1 28.98 3.28 -10.74
C MET A 1 29.69 2.09 -10.08
N HIS A 2 28.94 1.31 -9.28
CA HIS A 2 29.06 -0.14 -9.18
C HIS A 2 27.66 -0.63 -8.79
N ARG A 3 27.05 -1.40 -9.70
CA ARG A 3 25.70 -1.94 -9.56
C ARG A 3 25.72 -2.99 -8.44
N SER A 4 25.05 -2.69 -7.33
CA SER A 4 24.68 -3.71 -6.34
C SER A 4 23.32 -4.25 -6.79
N THR A 5 23.27 -5.52 -7.14
CA THR A 5 22.13 -6.20 -7.77
C THR A 5 20.89 -6.20 -6.87
N SER A 6 19.77 -5.77 -7.45
CA SER A 6 18.41 -5.68 -6.89
C SER A 6 17.95 -6.90 -6.08
N ALA A 7 18.43 -8.11 -6.42
CA ALA A 7 18.02 -9.37 -5.79
C ALA A 7 18.27 -9.44 -4.27
N VAL A 8 19.37 -8.85 -3.81
CA VAL A 8 19.77 -8.87 -2.39
C VAL A 8 18.90 -7.97 -1.52
N ARG A 9 18.41 -6.85 -2.08
CA ARG A 9 17.60 -5.89 -1.32
C ARG A 9 16.21 -6.43 -0.99
N ARG A 10 15.75 -7.44 -1.73
CA ARG A 10 14.40 -8.03 -1.68
C ARG A 10 14.38 -9.39 -0.98
N ALA A 11 15.50 -10.12 -0.94
CA ALA A 11 15.65 -11.31 -0.11
C ALA A 11 15.50 -11.04 1.40
N CYS A 12 15.78 -9.82 1.86
CA CYS A 12 15.46 -9.41 3.24
C CYS A 12 13.95 -9.38 3.53
N ALA A 13 13.09 -9.21 2.51
CA ALA A 13 11.64 -9.20 2.66
C ALA A 13 11.09 -10.60 3.02
N VAL A 14 11.68 -11.66 2.46
CA VAL A 14 11.32 -13.07 2.75
C VAL A 14 11.75 -13.50 4.16
N GLY A 15 12.80 -12.87 4.72
CA GLY A 15 13.14 -13.02 6.14
C GLY A 15 12.13 -12.36 7.09
N THR A 16 11.36 -11.37 6.61
CA THR A 16 10.39 -10.60 7.41
C THR A 16 9.10 -11.38 7.65
N THR A 17 8.63 -12.20 6.69
CA THR A 17 7.41 -13.00 6.84
C THR A 17 7.58 -14.03 7.96
N VAL A 18 8.74 -14.69 8.02
CA VAL A 18 9.07 -15.67 9.09
C VAL A 18 9.20 -15.02 10.48
N ALA A 19 9.47 -13.72 10.56
CA ALA A 19 9.48 -12.97 11.82
C ALA A 19 8.09 -12.39 12.19
N LEU A 20 7.16 -12.26 11.24
CA LEU A 20 5.85 -11.62 11.42
C LEU A 20 4.75 -12.57 11.89
N VAL A 21 4.78 -13.87 11.54
CA VAL A 21 3.64 -14.78 11.86
C VAL A 21 3.63 -15.25 13.34
N GLY A 22 4.63 -14.90 14.15
CA GLY A 22 4.58 -15.06 15.61
C GLY A 22 3.71 -14.04 16.36
N LEU A 23 3.20 -12.99 15.70
CA LEU A 23 2.72 -11.77 16.37
C LEU A 23 1.18 -11.60 16.51
N THR A 24 0.32 -12.43 15.92
CA THR A 24 -1.12 -12.06 15.78
C THR A 24 -2.13 -12.67 16.77
N THR A 25 -1.75 -13.50 17.74
CA THR A 25 -2.74 -14.09 18.69
C THR A 25 -2.49 -13.72 20.14
N GLY A 26 -2.67 -12.42 20.44
CA GLY A 26 -2.47 -11.87 21.78
C GLY A 26 -3.60 -11.02 22.35
N LEU A 27 -4.78 -10.92 21.74
CA LEU A 27 -5.91 -10.20 22.35
C LEU A 27 -7.27 -10.85 22.05
N GLY A 28 -7.78 -11.62 23.01
CA GLY A 28 -9.14 -12.18 22.99
C GLY A 28 -9.51 -12.75 24.36
N ILE A 29 -10.10 -11.91 25.21
CA ILE A 29 -10.59 -12.27 26.55
C ILE A 29 -11.73 -13.30 26.41
N MET A 30 -11.48 -14.56 26.75
CA MET A 30 -12.52 -15.59 26.83
C MET A 30 -12.84 -15.93 28.28
N SER A 31 -14.10 -15.68 28.66
CA SER A 31 -14.70 -16.27 29.85
C SER A 31 -14.96 -17.75 29.60
N ALA A 32 -14.32 -18.60 30.39
CA ALA A 32 -14.42 -20.05 30.31
C ALA A 32 -15.82 -20.56 30.71
N THR A 33 -16.30 -21.58 30.01
CA THR A 33 -17.18 -22.60 30.60
C THR A 33 -16.74 -23.96 30.08
N ALA A 34 -16.31 -24.82 31.00
CA ALA A 34 -15.85 -26.16 30.76
C ALA A 34 -17.01 -27.14 30.51
N ALA A 35 -16.78 -28.18 29.70
CA ALA A 35 -17.50 -29.45 29.85
C ALA A 35 -16.68 -30.63 29.31
N SER A 36 -16.64 -31.67 30.13
CA SER A 36 -15.73 -32.83 30.11
C SER A 36 -16.03 -33.88 29.03
N ALA A 37 -14.99 -34.64 28.70
CA ALA A 37 -15.02 -35.85 27.90
C ALA A 37 -15.90 -36.97 28.50
N VAL A 38 -16.52 -37.76 27.62
CA VAL A 38 -17.12 -39.07 27.91
C VAL A 38 -16.60 -40.08 26.88
N GLU A 39 -16.07 -41.19 27.39
CA GLU A 39 -15.54 -42.36 26.67
C GLU A 39 -16.63 -43.24 26.00
N PRO A 40 -16.25 -44.21 25.13
CA PRO A 40 -17.07 -44.67 24.01
C PRO A 40 -17.90 -45.94 24.30
N THR A 41 -18.94 -46.17 23.50
CA THR A 41 -19.62 -47.47 23.38
C THR A 41 -19.92 -47.83 21.93
N ASP A 42 -19.21 -48.86 21.47
CA ASP A 42 -19.63 -50.01 20.66
C ASP A 42 -20.95 -49.93 19.86
N SER A 43 -20.87 -50.14 18.54
CA SER A 43 -21.91 -50.81 17.75
C SER A 43 -21.40 -51.27 16.37
N THR A 44 -21.81 -52.48 16.03
CA THR A 44 -21.37 -53.38 14.97
C THR A 44 -22.03 -53.19 13.58
N GLN A 45 -21.20 -53.35 12.52
CA GLN A 45 -21.47 -53.92 11.16
C GLN A 45 -22.36 -53.19 10.12
N PRO A 46 -22.25 -53.51 8.78
CA PRO A 46 -21.15 -54.13 8.03
C PRO A 46 -20.80 -53.42 6.68
N VAL A 47 -19.72 -53.95 6.08
CA VAL A 47 -19.00 -53.62 4.85
C VAL A 47 -19.82 -53.89 3.57
N SER A 48 -19.65 -53.06 2.54
CA SER A 48 -19.91 -53.43 1.14
C SER A 48 -18.77 -52.92 0.26
N SER A 49 -18.10 -53.85 -0.41
CA SER A 49 -16.94 -53.69 -1.26
C SER A 49 -17.36 -53.61 -2.73
N ASN A 50 -16.89 -52.59 -3.47
CA ASN A 50 -16.81 -52.62 -4.93
C ASN A 50 -15.41 -52.15 -5.37
N GLU A 51 -14.82 -52.92 -6.27
CA GLU A 51 -13.44 -52.88 -6.73
C GLU A 51 -13.34 -52.30 -8.17
N THR A 52 -12.15 -51.80 -8.53
CA THR A 52 -11.60 -51.64 -9.91
C THR A 52 -12.07 -50.36 -10.65
N THR A 53 -11.25 -49.51 -11.29
CA THR A 53 -10.07 -49.73 -12.16
C THR A 53 -9.34 -48.40 -12.41
N ALA A 54 -8.02 -48.47 -12.68
CA ALA A 54 -7.22 -47.37 -13.25
C ALA A 54 -7.30 -47.30 -14.79
N PRO A 55 -7.05 -46.12 -15.41
CA PRO A 55 -6.56 -46.02 -16.79
C PRO A 55 -5.15 -45.38 -16.81
N VAL A 56 -4.10 -46.04 -17.33
CA VAL A 56 -3.63 -46.13 -18.73
C VAL A 56 -3.19 -44.80 -19.35
N ALA A 57 -1.88 -44.73 -19.64
CA ALA A 57 -1.17 -43.69 -20.36
C ALA A 57 -1.55 -43.63 -21.86
N THR A 58 -1.50 -42.43 -22.45
CA THR A 58 -1.61 -42.24 -23.90
C THR A 58 -0.55 -41.25 -24.40
N GLU A 59 -0.03 -41.54 -25.58
CA GLU A 59 1.19 -41.04 -26.21
C GLU A 59 1.09 -39.62 -26.83
N THR A 60 2.27 -39.01 -26.99
CA THR A 60 2.64 -37.81 -27.76
C THR A 60 2.15 -37.79 -29.21
N PRO A 61 1.91 -36.58 -29.76
CA PRO A 61 2.35 -36.30 -31.13
C PRO A 61 3.02 -34.91 -31.31
N ALA A 62 3.93 -34.83 -32.28
CA ALA A 62 4.43 -33.61 -32.93
C ALA A 62 4.79 -33.98 -34.39
N PRO A 63 5.11 -33.03 -35.30
CA PRO A 63 4.54 -31.70 -35.59
C PRO A 63 4.12 -31.58 -37.08
N THR A 64 3.43 -30.51 -37.53
CA THR A 64 3.37 -30.14 -38.97
C THR A 64 3.04 -28.64 -39.20
N ASP A 65 3.95 -28.02 -39.95
CA ASP A 65 3.90 -26.90 -40.92
C ASP A 65 3.39 -25.47 -40.62
N GLU A 66 4.30 -24.56 -40.98
CA GLU A 66 4.19 -23.14 -41.34
C GLU A 66 3.27 -22.90 -42.54
N PRO A 67 2.76 -21.65 -42.77
CA PRO A 67 3.40 -20.85 -43.81
C PRO A 67 3.39 -19.31 -43.63
N SER A 68 4.47 -18.69 -44.09
CA SER A 68 4.59 -17.48 -44.95
C SER A 68 4.24 -16.07 -44.43
N VAL A 69 5.28 -15.22 -44.57
CA VAL A 69 5.38 -13.74 -44.49
C VAL A 69 4.57 -13.03 -45.61
N PRO A 70 4.29 -11.71 -45.49
CA PRO A 70 5.24 -10.75 -46.08
C PRO A 70 5.50 -9.50 -45.23
N ALA A 71 6.73 -8.98 -45.39
CA ALA A 71 7.17 -7.67 -44.94
C ALA A 71 6.53 -6.56 -45.76
N ASP A 72 6.34 -5.38 -45.17
CA ASP A 72 6.50 -4.13 -45.92
C ASP A 72 7.06 -3.03 -45.02
N GLU A 73 7.97 -2.26 -45.63
CA GLU A 73 8.68 -1.12 -45.08
C GLU A 73 7.75 0.08 -44.93
N THR A 74 8.03 0.98 -43.97
CA THR A 74 8.15 2.41 -44.29
C THR A 74 8.83 3.16 -43.14
N THR A 75 9.94 3.78 -43.50
CA THR A 75 10.75 4.68 -42.68
C THR A 75 10.62 6.07 -43.30
N GLU A 76 9.98 7.03 -42.64
CA GLU A 76 10.14 8.48 -42.85
C GLU A 76 9.78 9.15 -41.49
N THR A 77 10.61 9.95 -40.83
CA THR A 77 10.94 11.34 -41.19
C THR A 77 11.94 11.92 -40.14
N PRO A 78 12.88 12.80 -40.53
CA PRO A 78 13.76 13.53 -39.62
C PRO A 78 13.23 14.91 -39.15
N ALA A 79 13.79 15.39 -38.03
CA ALA A 79 13.74 16.69 -37.32
C ALA A 79 13.74 17.99 -38.22
N PRO A 80 13.54 19.26 -37.73
CA PRO A 80 13.87 19.78 -36.39
C PRO A 80 13.01 20.95 -35.79
N ALA A 81 13.43 21.40 -34.59
CA ALA A 81 12.99 22.59 -33.84
C ALA A 81 13.35 23.95 -34.51
N PRO A 82 12.75 25.07 -34.03
CA PRO A 82 13.54 26.18 -33.44
C PRO A 82 12.82 26.84 -32.23
N ALA A 83 13.48 27.12 -31.09
CA ALA A 83 14.40 28.23 -30.75
C ALA A 83 13.71 29.53 -30.27
N GLU A 84 14.20 30.01 -29.12
CA GLU A 84 13.88 31.26 -28.39
C GLU A 84 13.97 32.54 -29.23
N GLU A 85 13.26 33.60 -28.80
CA GLU A 85 13.86 34.93 -28.60
C GLU A 85 12.91 35.91 -27.88
N THR A 86 13.44 36.59 -26.85
CA THR A 86 12.95 37.86 -26.27
C THR A 86 14.03 38.92 -26.56
N PRO A 87 13.68 40.20 -26.82
CA PRO A 87 14.07 41.24 -25.85
C PRO A 87 13.07 42.43 -25.70
N ALA A 88 13.15 43.07 -24.52
CA ALA A 88 12.48 44.33 -24.11
C ALA A 88 13.10 45.60 -24.74
N PRO A 89 12.61 46.86 -24.51
CA PRO A 89 12.79 47.57 -23.22
C PRO A 89 11.69 48.60 -22.77
N THR A 90 11.81 48.99 -21.50
CA THR A 90 11.15 50.04 -20.65
C THR A 90 11.43 51.50 -21.10
N PRO A 91 10.83 52.61 -20.53
CA PRO A 91 11.01 53.03 -19.11
C PRO A 91 9.88 53.86 -18.39
N SER A 92 10.02 53.92 -17.04
CA SER A 92 9.77 55.04 -16.07
C SER A 92 8.33 55.54 -15.77
N ASP A 93 7.91 55.94 -14.55
CA ASP A 93 8.60 56.54 -13.38
C ASP A 93 7.90 56.32 -12.01
N ASP A 94 8.72 56.38 -10.96
CA ASP A 94 8.56 56.78 -9.53
C ASP A 94 7.17 57.11 -8.96
N ALA A 95 6.71 56.45 -7.89
CA ALA A 95 7.05 56.61 -6.45
C ALA A 95 6.36 57.80 -5.74
N THR A 96 5.52 57.51 -4.74
CA THR A 96 5.75 57.73 -3.28
C THR A 96 4.41 57.98 -2.54
N THR A 97 4.11 57.11 -1.57
CA THR A 97 3.08 57.26 -0.51
C THR A 97 3.54 58.25 0.56
N PRO A 98 2.65 58.80 1.42
CA PRO A 98 2.44 58.15 2.71
C PRO A 98 1.00 58.20 3.25
N ALA A 99 0.74 57.26 4.17
CA ALA A 99 -0.38 57.16 5.13
C ALA A 99 -0.41 58.39 6.10
N ASP A 100 -1.41 58.65 6.96
CA ASP A 100 -2.13 57.76 7.86
C ASP A 100 -3.39 58.43 8.47
N GLU A 101 -4.35 57.58 8.87
CA GLU A 101 -5.21 57.59 10.07
C GLU A 101 -5.92 58.85 10.67
N GLN A 102 -7.26 58.72 10.73
CA GLN A 102 -8.13 58.71 11.95
C GLN A 102 -8.77 60.00 12.55
N THR A 103 -10.05 59.80 12.92
CA THR A 103 -10.90 60.43 13.99
C THR A 103 -11.87 61.59 13.66
N THR A 104 -13.16 61.29 13.82
CA THR A 104 -14.26 62.18 14.30
C THR A 104 -14.11 62.42 15.83
N PRO A 105 -14.75 63.42 16.51
CA PRO A 105 -16.15 63.89 16.32
C PRO A 105 -16.49 65.38 16.70
N ALA A 106 -17.80 65.71 16.63
CA ALA A 106 -18.60 66.64 17.47
C ALA A 106 -18.96 68.08 16.98
N THR A 107 -20.22 68.19 16.54
CA THR A 107 -21.30 69.14 16.92
C THR A 107 -20.98 70.54 17.47
N THR A 108 -21.46 71.62 16.81
CA THR A 108 -22.43 72.62 17.36
C THR A 108 -22.99 73.56 16.25
N ALA A 109 -24.31 73.76 16.22
CA ALA A 109 -25.03 74.87 15.55
C ALA A 109 -25.08 76.10 16.50
N PRO A 110 -25.50 77.37 16.17
CA PRO A 110 -26.57 77.84 15.26
C PRO A 110 -26.11 79.06 14.38
N ALA A 111 -26.87 79.84 13.61
CA ALA A 111 -28.25 80.33 13.69
C ALA A 111 -28.74 80.85 12.32
N ALA A 112 -30.07 80.92 12.22
CA ALA A 112 -30.86 81.31 11.07
C ALA A 112 -30.99 82.84 10.88
N GLU A 113 -31.18 83.26 9.63
CA GLU A 113 -32.00 84.42 9.28
C GLU A 113 -33.11 84.02 8.28
N THR A 114 -34.25 84.67 8.44
CA THR A 114 -35.63 84.32 8.05
C THR A 114 -36.06 85.00 6.72
N PRO A 115 -37.12 84.55 6.02
CA PRO A 115 -37.24 84.59 4.56
C PRO A 115 -38.15 85.71 4.01
N ALA A 116 -38.16 85.85 2.68
CA ALA A 116 -39.21 86.52 1.90
C ALA A 116 -39.93 85.49 1.01
N PRO A 117 -41.25 85.65 0.75
CA PRO A 117 -42.12 84.55 0.35
C PRO A 117 -42.02 84.28 -1.14
N THR A 118 -41.92 83.02 -1.54
CA THR A 118 -42.17 82.61 -2.92
C THR A 118 -42.92 81.30 -2.92
N ALA A 119 -44.07 81.35 -3.60
CA ALA A 119 -44.97 80.30 -4.06
C ALA A 119 -44.81 78.90 -3.46
N THR A 120 -45.90 78.40 -2.88
CA THR A 120 -46.17 76.97 -2.74
C THR A 120 -45.80 76.25 -4.05
N PRO A 121 -44.74 75.42 -4.10
CA PRO A 121 -44.62 74.48 -5.19
C PRO A 121 -45.79 73.51 -5.02
N THR A 122 -46.67 73.48 -6.02
CA THR A 122 -47.54 72.33 -6.25
C THR A 122 -46.65 71.09 -6.19
N PRO A 123 -46.96 70.06 -5.38
CA PRO A 123 -46.22 68.83 -5.45
C PRO A 123 -46.39 68.31 -6.88
N ASP A 124 -45.30 68.36 -7.64
CA ASP A 124 -45.21 67.60 -8.88
C ASP A 124 -45.12 66.14 -8.46
N VAL A 125 -46.28 65.55 -8.18
CA VAL A 125 -46.43 64.10 -8.02
C VAL A 125 -46.48 63.49 -9.41
N THR A 126 -45.45 63.78 -10.21
CA THR A 126 -45.02 62.83 -11.22
C THR A 126 -43.96 61.99 -10.54
N THR A 127 -44.38 61.10 -9.63
CA THR A 127 -43.56 59.95 -9.26
C THR A 127 -43.21 59.27 -10.57
N LYS A 128 -41.95 59.39 -11.02
CA LYS A 128 -41.39 58.54 -12.06
C LYS A 128 -41.76 57.12 -11.65
N ALA A 129 -42.63 56.46 -12.42
CA ALA A 129 -42.92 55.06 -12.20
C ALA A 129 -41.57 54.34 -12.12
N ALA A 130 -41.34 53.57 -11.06
CA ALA A 130 -40.13 52.77 -10.96
C ALA A 130 -40.05 51.90 -12.21
N ASP A 131 -38.93 51.97 -12.94
CA ASP A 131 -38.73 51.14 -14.11
C ASP A 131 -38.84 49.67 -13.66
N ALA A 132 -39.69 48.88 -14.32
CA ALA A 132 -39.88 47.48 -13.91
C ALA A 132 -38.58 46.70 -14.07
N THR A 133 -38.26 45.86 -13.08
CA THR A 133 -37.04 45.06 -13.06
C THR A 133 -37.34 43.59 -12.84
N VAL A 134 -36.47 42.74 -13.39
CA VAL A 134 -36.52 41.28 -13.26
C VAL A 134 -35.15 40.82 -12.82
N THR A 135 -35.08 40.07 -11.73
CA THR A 135 -33.85 39.45 -11.23
C THR A 135 -34.04 37.95 -11.08
N ILE A 136 -32.95 37.20 -11.06
CA ILE A 136 -32.95 35.76 -10.83
C ILE A 136 -32.48 35.51 -9.41
N ASP A 137 -33.29 34.83 -8.62
CA ASP A 137 -32.89 34.26 -7.33
C ASP A 137 -32.55 32.78 -7.49
N GLY A 138 -31.52 32.32 -6.76
CA GLY A 138 -30.97 30.96 -6.82
C GLY A 138 -29.56 30.87 -7.44
N ALA A 139 -28.82 29.83 -7.03
CA ALA A 139 -27.48 29.58 -7.55
C ALA A 139 -27.54 28.94 -8.95
N ALA A 140 -26.73 29.43 -9.90
CA ALA A 140 -26.58 28.82 -11.21
C ALA A 140 -25.75 27.53 -11.13
N LYS A 141 -26.39 26.45 -10.68
CA LYS A 141 -25.78 25.12 -10.49
C LYS A 141 -26.77 24.04 -10.91
N VAL A 142 -26.30 22.98 -11.56
CA VAL A 142 -27.17 21.87 -12.01
C VAL A 142 -28.07 21.36 -10.89
N GLY A 143 -29.35 21.19 -11.20
CA GLY A 143 -30.36 20.64 -10.29
C GLY A 143 -30.91 21.63 -9.26
N THR A 144 -30.37 22.85 -9.14
CA THR A 144 -30.96 23.92 -8.32
C THR A 144 -32.18 24.54 -9.00
N LEU A 145 -33.00 25.22 -8.21
CA LEU A 145 -34.19 25.94 -8.69
C LEU A 145 -33.88 27.44 -8.77
N LEU A 146 -33.98 28.00 -9.97
CA LEU A 146 -33.99 29.44 -10.21
C LEU A 146 -35.42 29.98 -10.12
N SER A 147 -35.58 31.17 -9.55
CA SER A 147 -36.87 31.86 -9.42
C SER A 147 -36.77 33.27 -9.99
N ALA A 148 -37.75 33.65 -10.82
CA ALA A 148 -37.83 35.01 -11.34
C ALA A 148 -38.45 35.93 -10.28
N VAL A 149 -37.72 36.97 -9.89
CA VAL A 149 -38.18 37.99 -8.95
C VAL A 149 -38.49 39.25 -9.73
N VAL A 150 -39.76 39.67 -9.69
CA VAL A 150 -40.29 40.81 -10.44
C VAL A 150 -40.59 41.96 -9.51
N THR A 151 -40.23 43.19 -9.90
CA THR A 151 -40.62 44.41 -9.18
C THR A 151 -41.00 45.52 -10.16
N GLY A 152 -41.89 46.44 -9.74
CA GLY A 152 -42.31 47.59 -10.56
C GLY A 152 -43.39 47.31 -11.61
N PHE A 153 -43.83 46.05 -11.76
CA PHE A 153 -45.05 45.71 -12.50
C PHE A 153 -46.31 45.94 -11.64
N ASP A 154 -47.47 45.99 -12.30
CA ASP A 154 -48.76 46.06 -11.61
C ASP A 154 -49.03 44.78 -10.80
N GLU A 155 -49.52 44.91 -9.56
CA GLU A 155 -49.75 43.77 -8.65
C GLU A 155 -50.81 42.79 -9.19
N ASP A 156 -51.78 43.29 -9.96
CA ASP A 156 -52.83 42.48 -10.58
C ASP A 156 -52.41 41.92 -11.97
N SER A 157 -51.16 42.18 -12.40
CA SER A 157 -50.64 41.73 -13.69
C SER A 157 -50.50 40.20 -13.76
N SER A 158 -50.99 39.61 -14.86
CA SER A 158 -50.65 38.23 -15.22
C SER A 158 -49.27 38.19 -15.90
N TYR A 159 -48.35 37.39 -15.35
CA TYR A 159 -46.99 37.28 -15.88
C TYR A 159 -46.83 36.10 -16.85
N LYS A 160 -46.07 36.32 -17.94
CA LYS A 160 -45.53 35.25 -18.79
C LYS A 160 -44.02 35.21 -18.63
N TYR A 161 -43.48 34.02 -18.44
CA TYR A 161 -42.04 33.79 -18.24
C TYR A 161 -41.46 33.07 -19.44
N VAL A 162 -40.24 33.43 -19.82
CA VAL A 162 -39.42 32.69 -20.79
C VAL A 162 -37.99 32.65 -20.26
N TRP A 163 -37.59 31.48 -19.77
CA TRP A 163 -36.20 31.18 -19.44
C TRP A 163 -35.46 30.78 -20.70
N ALA A 164 -34.28 31.33 -20.92
CA ALA A 164 -33.46 31.03 -22.09
C ALA A 164 -31.97 30.92 -21.75
N ASP A 165 -31.26 30.08 -22.50
CA ASP A 165 -29.80 30.02 -22.45
C ASP A 165 -29.15 31.17 -23.25
N GLN A 166 -27.82 31.23 -23.21
CA GLN A 166 -27.01 32.23 -23.93
C GLN A 166 -27.29 32.28 -25.45
N ASP A 167 -27.72 31.16 -26.04
CA ASP A 167 -28.03 31.03 -27.46
C ASP A 167 -29.50 31.39 -27.77
N ARG A 168 -30.25 31.80 -26.75
CA ARG A 168 -31.69 32.12 -26.77
C ARG A 168 -32.60 30.91 -27.00
N ASN A 169 -32.13 29.70 -26.72
CA ASN A 169 -32.98 28.52 -26.70
C ASN A 169 -33.89 28.58 -25.47
N VAL A 170 -35.18 28.29 -25.65
CA VAL A 170 -36.15 28.33 -24.55
C VAL A 170 -36.00 27.09 -23.67
N LEU A 171 -35.67 27.30 -22.40
CA LEU A 171 -35.49 26.26 -21.39
C LEU A 171 -36.80 25.96 -20.65
N SER A 172 -37.56 27.01 -20.30
CA SER A 172 -38.83 26.89 -19.57
C SER A 172 -39.71 28.12 -19.75
N LYS A 173 -41.01 27.98 -19.43
CA LYS A 173 -42.01 29.07 -19.44
C LYS A 173 -42.72 29.27 -18.09
N THR A 174 -42.22 28.65 -17.04
CA THR A 174 -42.77 28.76 -15.67
C THR A 174 -42.06 29.87 -14.89
N ALA A 175 -42.66 30.31 -13.78
CA ALA A 175 -42.05 31.33 -12.90
C ALA A 175 -40.70 30.89 -12.30
N THR A 176 -40.50 29.57 -12.20
CA THR A 176 -39.25 28.95 -11.74
C THR A 176 -38.67 28.03 -12.81
N TYR A 177 -37.38 27.74 -12.72
CA TYR A 177 -36.69 26.82 -13.61
C TYR A 177 -35.70 25.95 -12.83
N ARG A 178 -35.81 24.63 -12.96
CA ARG A 178 -34.82 23.70 -12.40
C ARG A 178 -33.75 23.44 -13.45
N ILE A 179 -32.51 23.79 -13.14
CA ILE A 179 -31.41 23.75 -14.10
C ILE A 179 -31.12 22.32 -14.54
N ASP A 180 -31.14 22.09 -15.84
CA ASP A 180 -30.86 20.80 -16.45
C ASP A 180 -29.34 20.57 -16.59
N PRO A 181 -28.83 19.33 -16.44
CA PRO A 181 -27.43 19.03 -16.69
C PRO A 181 -26.91 19.45 -18.09
N THR A 182 -27.78 19.60 -19.08
CA THR A 182 -27.42 20.07 -20.43
C THR A 182 -27.10 21.57 -20.51
N ASP A 183 -27.36 22.34 -19.44
CA ASP A 183 -27.07 23.77 -19.38
C ASP A 183 -25.75 24.13 -18.71
N VAL A 184 -24.96 23.13 -18.30
CA VAL A 184 -23.61 23.35 -17.74
C VAL A 184 -22.78 24.22 -18.67
N ARG A 185 -21.99 25.13 -18.08
CA ARG A 185 -21.20 26.18 -18.76
C ARG A 185 -22.00 27.31 -19.42
N LYS A 186 -23.32 27.20 -19.57
CA LYS A 186 -24.15 28.26 -20.16
C LYS A 186 -24.56 29.28 -19.11
N THR A 187 -24.85 30.50 -19.54
CA THR A 187 -25.55 31.51 -18.71
C THR A 187 -27.05 31.46 -18.98
N ILE A 188 -27.85 31.70 -17.95
CA ILE A 188 -29.32 31.67 -18.04
C ILE A 188 -29.86 33.09 -17.87
N THR A 189 -30.91 33.43 -18.63
CA THR A 189 -31.69 34.66 -18.47
C THR A 189 -33.17 34.32 -18.36
N VAL A 190 -33.95 35.23 -17.76
CA VAL A 190 -35.42 35.15 -17.79
C VAL A 190 -36.01 36.44 -18.34
N THR A 191 -36.87 36.31 -19.35
CA THR A 191 -37.71 37.40 -19.83
C THR A 191 -39.10 37.27 -19.22
N VAL A 192 -39.57 38.34 -18.57
CA VAL A 192 -40.92 38.41 -18.02
C VAL A 192 -41.73 39.45 -18.77
N THR A 193 -42.91 39.04 -19.24
CA THR A 193 -43.90 39.92 -19.86
C THR A 193 -45.06 40.15 -18.90
N GLY A 194 -45.35 41.41 -18.57
CA GLY A 194 -46.43 41.83 -17.68
C GLY A 194 -46.89 43.26 -17.97
N THR A 195 -47.85 43.79 -17.22
CA THR A 195 -48.38 45.15 -17.40
C THR A 195 -47.77 46.11 -16.38
N LEU A 196 -47.39 47.32 -16.81
CA LEU A 196 -46.90 48.37 -15.92
C LEU A 196 -48.07 49.08 -15.23
N PRO A 197 -47.87 49.67 -14.03
CA PRO A 197 -48.90 50.43 -13.34
C PRO A 197 -49.51 51.51 -14.23
N GLY A 198 -50.84 51.46 -14.43
CA GLY A 198 -51.58 52.43 -15.26
C GLY A 198 -51.45 52.24 -16.78
N ALA A 199 -50.75 51.21 -17.25
CA ALA A 199 -50.68 50.85 -18.67
C ALA A 199 -51.75 49.81 -19.05
N THR A 200 -52.17 49.81 -20.32
CA THR A 200 -53.05 48.77 -20.88
C THR A 200 -52.31 47.72 -21.71
N GLU A 201 -51.07 48.03 -22.13
CA GLU A 201 -50.23 47.16 -22.94
C GLU A 201 -49.18 46.44 -22.07
N THR A 202 -48.80 45.24 -22.49
CA THR A 202 -47.75 44.47 -21.80
C THR A 202 -46.35 44.93 -22.19
N THR A 203 -45.44 44.97 -21.23
CA THR A 203 -44.01 45.25 -21.38
C THR A 203 -43.21 43.99 -21.07
N SER A 204 -42.11 43.77 -21.79
CA SER A 204 -41.18 42.67 -21.52
C SER A 204 -39.87 43.20 -20.96
N VAL A 205 -39.42 42.64 -19.83
CA VAL A 205 -38.16 42.96 -19.18
C VAL A 205 -37.35 41.69 -19.05
N THR A 206 -36.07 41.75 -19.40
CA THR A 206 -35.14 40.61 -19.29
C THR A 206 -34.20 40.86 -18.12
N SER A 207 -33.93 39.82 -17.33
CA SER A 207 -32.93 39.88 -16.26
C SER A 207 -31.52 40.02 -16.81
N ASP A 208 -30.58 40.39 -15.95
CA ASP A 208 -29.17 40.11 -16.20
C ASP A 208 -28.95 38.59 -16.30
N ALA A 209 -27.89 38.19 -17.01
CA ALA A 209 -27.50 36.79 -17.14
C ALA A 209 -26.88 36.27 -15.84
N THR A 210 -27.15 35.01 -15.51
CA THR A 210 -26.46 34.34 -14.40
C THR A 210 -24.96 34.17 -14.70
N ALA A 211 -24.18 33.84 -13.67
CA ALA A 211 -22.89 33.17 -13.91
C ALA A 211 -23.10 31.87 -14.71
N PRO A 212 -22.06 31.37 -15.42
CA PRO A 212 -22.11 30.07 -16.06
C PRO A 212 -22.55 28.98 -15.08
N VAL A 213 -23.48 28.12 -15.51
CA VAL A 213 -23.99 27.03 -14.69
C VAL A 213 -22.86 26.08 -14.27
N SER A 214 -22.66 25.94 -12.96
CA SER A 214 -21.70 25.03 -12.35
C SER A 214 -22.26 23.61 -12.19
N GLN A 215 -21.37 22.65 -12.02
CA GLN A 215 -21.70 21.25 -11.78
C GLN A 215 -20.80 20.69 -10.67
N THR A 216 -21.42 20.05 -9.67
CA THR A 216 -20.68 19.36 -8.60
C THR A 216 -19.75 18.31 -9.20
N PRO A 217 -18.49 18.21 -8.72
CA PRO A 217 -17.61 17.17 -9.20
C PRO A 217 -18.11 15.79 -8.77
N ALA A 218 -17.88 14.79 -9.61
CA ALA A 218 -18.12 13.38 -9.28
C ALA A 218 -17.22 12.50 -10.14
N PHE A 219 -16.58 11.50 -9.52
CA PHE A 219 -15.86 10.47 -10.27
C PHE A 219 -16.80 9.64 -11.14
N LEU A 220 -16.32 9.21 -12.29
CA LEU A 220 -17.06 8.47 -13.30
C LEU A 220 -16.56 7.03 -13.35
N GLY A 221 -17.48 6.07 -13.49
CA GLY A 221 -17.13 4.70 -13.81
C GLY A 221 -16.80 4.53 -15.30
N GLU A 222 -16.48 3.29 -15.71
CA GLU A 222 -16.21 2.94 -17.10
C GLU A 222 -17.37 3.27 -18.05
N ASP A 223 -18.60 3.30 -17.54
CA ASP A 223 -19.81 3.64 -18.30
C ASP A 223 -19.99 5.17 -18.50
N GLY A 224 -19.05 5.98 -18.00
CA GLY A 224 -19.06 7.44 -18.07
C GLY A 224 -20.08 8.11 -17.14
N LYS A 225 -20.71 7.36 -16.22
CA LYS A 225 -21.66 7.90 -15.25
C LYS A 225 -21.03 8.04 -13.87
N PRO A 226 -21.57 8.92 -13.00
CA PRO A 226 -21.12 9.04 -11.62
C PRO A 226 -21.08 7.68 -10.90
N THR A 227 -19.94 7.34 -10.33
CA THR A 227 -19.72 6.11 -9.57
C THR A 227 -19.64 6.38 -8.07
N LYS A 228 -19.86 5.33 -7.28
CA LYS A 228 -19.61 5.31 -5.83
C LYS A 228 -18.42 4.43 -5.45
N ALA A 229 -17.79 3.75 -6.42
CA ALA A 229 -16.59 2.97 -6.16
C ALA A 229 -15.51 3.87 -5.55
N GLY A 230 -14.91 3.43 -4.44
CA GLY A 230 -13.92 4.22 -3.70
C GLY A 230 -14.46 5.51 -3.07
N ALA A 231 -15.77 5.73 -2.95
CA ALA A 231 -16.28 6.96 -2.33
C ALA A 231 -16.05 7.02 -0.80
N HIS A 232 -15.67 5.90 -0.19
CA HIS A 232 -15.38 5.76 1.24
C HIS A 232 -14.17 4.83 1.44
N ALA A 233 -13.34 5.11 2.44
CA ALA A 233 -12.16 4.32 2.76
C ALA A 233 -12.48 2.86 3.13
N ASP A 234 -13.63 2.59 3.75
CA ASP A 234 -14.09 1.23 4.08
C ASP A 234 -14.41 0.37 2.82
N HIS A 235 -14.60 1.02 1.67
CA HIS A 235 -14.93 0.39 0.40
C HIS A 235 -14.14 1.09 -0.73
N PRO A 236 -12.81 0.91 -0.76
CA PRO A 236 -11.95 1.55 -1.73
C PRO A 236 -12.22 1.05 -3.14
N LEU A 237 -11.74 1.79 -4.14
CA LEU A 237 -11.67 1.31 -5.51
C LEU A 237 -10.54 0.29 -5.58
N GLU A 238 -10.89 -0.98 -5.76
CA GLU A 238 -9.92 -2.07 -5.94
C GLU A 238 -9.33 -2.03 -7.35
N LEU A 239 -8.01 -1.95 -7.44
CA LEU A 239 -7.22 -2.06 -8.65
C LEU A 239 -6.19 -3.16 -8.43
N SER A 240 -5.82 -3.88 -9.49
CA SER A 240 -4.76 -4.88 -9.39
C SER A 240 -3.88 -4.93 -10.63
N THR A 241 -2.64 -5.35 -10.42
CA THR A 241 -1.65 -5.62 -11.47
C THR A 241 -0.68 -6.69 -11.01
N THR A 242 0.23 -7.11 -11.88
CA THR A 242 1.28 -8.09 -11.56
C THR A 242 2.64 -7.41 -11.62
N ALA A 243 3.53 -7.76 -10.70
CA ALA A 243 4.90 -7.25 -10.67
C ALA A 243 5.58 -7.44 -12.03
N GLY A 244 6.13 -6.36 -12.58
CA GLY A 244 6.78 -6.31 -13.89
C GLY A 244 5.86 -6.01 -15.06
N ASP A 245 4.54 -6.07 -14.89
CA ASP A 245 3.59 -5.70 -15.94
C ASP A 245 3.38 -4.18 -16.02
N ALA A 246 3.07 -3.70 -17.22
CA ALA A 246 2.69 -2.31 -17.42
C ALA A 246 1.27 -2.08 -16.91
N PHE A 247 1.12 -1.07 -16.06
CA PHE A 247 -0.15 -0.67 -15.46
C PHE A 247 -0.54 0.73 -15.93
N SER A 248 -1.83 0.94 -16.20
CA SER A 248 -2.43 2.26 -16.42
C SER A 248 -3.90 2.26 -15.99
N HIS A 249 -4.29 3.28 -15.22
CA HIS A 249 -5.66 3.56 -14.83
C HIS A 249 -5.90 5.07 -14.91
N THR A 250 -6.98 5.50 -15.58
CA THR A 250 -7.33 6.93 -15.68
C THR A 250 -8.54 7.25 -14.82
N PHE A 251 -8.34 8.06 -13.80
CA PHE A 251 -9.40 8.66 -13.00
C PHE A 251 -10.14 9.70 -13.83
N ARG A 252 -11.46 9.57 -13.93
CA ARG A 252 -12.32 10.49 -14.68
C ARG A 252 -13.32 11.12 -13.74
N ALA A 253 -13.54 12.42 -13.88
CA ALA A 253 -14.50 13.15 -13.09
C ALA A 253 -15.28 14.11 -13.99
N GLN A 254 -16.59 14.20 -13.77
CA GLN A 254 -17.37 15.32 -14.26
C GLN A 254 -17.25 16.49 -13.29
N GLY A 255 -17.58 17.70 -13.74
CA GLY A 255 -17.64 18.91 -12.91
C GLY A 255 -17.53 20.17 -13.76
N PHE A 256 -18.02 21.29 -13.24
CA PHE A 256 -17.76 22.61 -13.81
C PHE A 256 -17.64 23.67 -12.72
N PRO A 257 -16.55 24.45 -12.66
CA PRO A 257 -15.38 24.46 -13.57
C PRO A 257 -14.66 23.11 -13.73
N GLU A 258 -13.86 22.96 -14.79
CA GLU A 258 -13.21 21.67 -15.09
C GLU A 258 -12.47 21.12 -13.87
N PRO A 259 -12.69 19.85 -13.47
CA PRO A 259 -12.05 19.27 -12.30
C PRO A 259 -10.52 19.26 -12.43
N LYS A 260 -9.84 19.55 -11.32
CA LYS A 260 -8.40 19.35 -11.16
C LYS A 260 -8.15 18.16 -10.25
N TYR A 261 -7.19 17.31 -10.62
CA TYR A 261 -6.83 16.15 -9.82
C TYR A 261 -5.64 16.43 -8.91
N ALA A 262 -5.58 15.70 -7.80
CA ALA A 262 -4.41 15.60 -6.94
C ALA A 262 -4.44 14.28 -6.16
N LEU A 263 -3.26 13.75 -5.83
CA LEU A 263 -3.16 12.68 -4.83
C LEU A 263 -3.45 13.24 -3.43
N ALA A 264 -3.99 12.37 -2.59
CA ALA A 264 -4.23 12.61 -1.17
C ALA A 264 -3.90 11.34 -0.38
N TRP A 265 -3.79 11.50 0.94
CA TRP A 265 -3.57 10.41 1.87
C TRP A 265 -4.81 9.52 1.95
N PHE A 266 -4.59 8.21 2.08
CA PHE A 266 -5.70 7.29 2.35
C PHE A 266 -6.33 7.58 3.72
N ASP A 267 -5.48 7.85 4.71
CA ASP A 267 -5.86 8.32 6.05
C ASP A 267 -5.05 9.58 6.39
N GLU A 268 -5.73 10.73 6.56
CA GLU A 268 -5.08 11.99 6.91
C GLU A 268 -4.61 12.02 8.37
N ASP A 269 -5.21 11.22 9.25
CA ASP A 269 -4.90 11.19 10.67
C ASP A 269 -3.53 10.54 10.94
N GLU A 270 -3.05 9.67 10.04
CA GLU A 270 -1.77 8.95 10.17
C GLU A 270 -0.55 9.90 10.11
N LEU A 271 -0.71 11.05 9.44
CA LEU A 271 0.35 12.07 9.35
C LEU A 271 0.47 12.94 10.60
N GLU A 272 -0.61 13.12 11.37
CA GLU A 272 -0.61 14.08 12.48
C GLU A 272 0.24 13.61 13.68
N ASP A 273 0.44 12.30 13.82
CA ASP A 273 1.14 11.70 14.99
C ASP A 273 2.55 11.15 14.65
N THR A 274 3.00 11.28 13.40
CA THR A 274 4.26 10.69 12.93
C THR A 274 5.25 11.75 12.45
N THR A 275 6.44 11.80 13.07
CA THR A 275 7.57 12.60 12.57
C THR A 275 8.42 11.77 11.63
N TYR A 276 8.59 12.25 10.39
CA TYR A 276 9.37 11.57 9.37
C TYR A 276 10.76 12.22 9.25
N TYR A 277 11.78 11.39 9.07
CA TYR A 277 13.15 11.84 8.87
C TYR A 277 13.67 11.34 7.53
N ASP A 278 14.40 12.19 6.82
CA ASP A 278 15.08 11.87 5.58
C ASP A 278 16.36 11.03 5.83
N GLU A 279 17.18 10.84 4.79
CA GLU A 279 18.47 10.12 4.91
C GLU A 279 19.48 10.73 5.84
N ASN A 280 19.44 12.05 5.93
CA ASN A 280 20.39 12.85 6.65
C ASN A 280 19.99 12.95 8.13
N GLY A 281 18.80 12.43 8.48
CA GLY A 281 18.19 12.58 9.78
C GLY A 281 17.50 13.93 9.94
N ASP A 282 17.22 14.62 8.84
CA ASP A 282 16.48 15.88 8.83
C ASP A 282 14.98 15.57 8.77
N GLU A 283 14.21 16.25 9.61
CA GLU A 283 12.74 16.12 9.63
C GLU A 283 12.15 16.62 8.29
N TYR A 284 11.22 15.86 7.72
CA TYR A 284 10.47 16.28 6.53
C TYR A 284 9.01 15.83 6.61
N VAL A 285 8.16 16.40 5.77
CA VAL A 285 6.75 16.02 5.66
C VAL A 285 6.59 15.20 4.38
N PRO A 286 6.13 13.93 4.47
CA PRO A 286 5.92 13.09 3.30
C PRO A 286 4.87 13.69 2.35
N GLU A 287 5.10 13.51 1.05
CA GLU A 287 4.13 13.88 0.02
C GLU A 287 3.23 12.68 -0.34
N PRO A 288 1.96 12.89 -0.74
CA PRO A 288 1.03 11.79 -1.00
C PRO A 288 1.48 10.78 -2.06
N ASP A 289 2.37 11.17 -2.98
CA ASP A 289 2.93 10.31 -4.02
C ASP A 289 3.85 9.22 -3.48
N GLU A 290 4.38 9.38 -2.27
CA GLU A 290 5.21 8.37 -1.61
C GLU A 290 4.43 7.12 -1.15
N GLN A 291 3.09 7.17 -1.17
CA GLN A 291 2.22 5.99 -0.96
C GLN A 291 2.05 5.15 -2.24
N LEU A 292 2.54 5.62 -3.39
CA LEU A 292 2.42 4.85 -4.62
C LEU A 292 3.48 3.75 -4.68
N PRO A 293 3.18 2.61 -5.34
CA PRO A 293 4.19 1.60 -5.60
C PRO A 293 5.39 2.19 -6.35
N ASP A 294 6.60 1.79 -5.95
CA ASP A 294 7.84 2.15 -6.63
C ASP A 294 7.73 1.87 -8.15
N GLY A 295 7.84 2.92 -8.97
CA GLY A 295 7.75 2.83 -10.43
C GLY A 295 6.36 3.10 -11.02
N ILE A 296 5.36 3.37 -10.19
CA ILE A 296 4.06 3.93 -10.58
C ILE A 296 4.05 5.44 -10.32
N THR A 297 3.44 6.21 -11.22
CA THR A 297 3.36 7.67 -11.14
C THR A 297 1.96 8.17 -11.46
N PHE A 298 1.58 9.32 -10.90
CA PHE A 298 0.30 9.97 -11.15
C PHE A 298 0.47 11.30 -11.91
N ASP A 299 -0.17 11.42 -13.07
CA ASP A 299 -0.27 12.67 -13.81
C ASP A 299 -1.56 13.41 -13.43
N ALA A 300 -1.42 14.41 -12.57
CA ALA A 300 -2.52 15.25 -12.10
C ALA A 300 -3.22 16.07 -13.22
N SER A 301 -2.59 16.25 -14.37
CA SER A 301 -3.18 16.98 -15.50
C SER A 301 -4.18 16.12 -16.30
N THR A 302 -4.00 14.80 -16.28
CA THR A 302 -4.82 13.84 -17.03
C THR A 302 -5.63 12.91 -16.11
N GLY A 303 -5.25 12.83 -14.83
CA GLY A 303 -5.78 11.84 -13.89
C GLY A 303 -5.24 10.43 -14.15
N GLU A 304 -4.15 10.27 -14.90
CA GLU A 304 -3.59 8.95 -15.22
C GLU A 304 -2.60 8.48 -14.15
N LEU A 305 -2.86 7.30 -13.60
CA LEU A 305 -1.93 6.53 -12.78
C LEU A 305 -1.30 5.46 -13.66
N SER A 306 0.02 5.50 -13.88
CA SER A 306 0.68 4.56 -14.80
C SER A 306 2.14 4.28 -14.44
N GLY A 307 2.64 3.14 -14.90
CA GLY A 307 4.04 2.74 -14.73
C GLY A 307 4.23 1.23 -14.70
N VAL A 308 5.33 0.80 -14.07
CA VAL A 308 5.65 -0.61 -13.83
C VAL A 308 6.20 -0.74 -12.41
N SER A 309 5.45 -1.40 -11.52
CA SER A 309 5.98 -1.82 -10.21
C SER A 309 6.63 -3.19 -10.32
N THR A 310 7.62 -3.45 -9.48
CA THR A 310 8.25 -4.78 -9.36
C THR A 310 8.21 -5.31 -7.94
N GLU A 311 7.53 -4.60 -7.04
CA GLU A 311 7.35 -4.96 -5.64
C GLU A 311 5.90 -5.37 -5.44
N ALA A 312 5.71 -6.64 -5.06
CA ALA A 312 4.40 -7.17 -4.76
C ALA A 312 3.99 -6.74 -3.34
N SER A 313 2.89 -6.01 -3.25
CA SER A 313 2.32 -5.51 -2.00
C SER A 313 0.97 -4.86 -2.28
N ASP A 314 0.26 -4.52 -1.21
CA ASP A 314 -0.95 -3.72 -1.25
C ASP A 314 -0.62 -2.27 -0.93
N TRP A 315 -1.18 -1.37 -1.73
CA TRP A 315 -0.90 0.06 -1.66
C TRP A 315 -2.21 0.85 -1.58
N THR A 316 -2.36 1.65 -0.54
CA THR A 316 -3.55 2.46 -0.33
C THR A 316 -3.23 3.94 -0.51
N PHE A 317 -4.10 4.65 -1.22
CA PHE A 317 -3.98 6.09 -1.44
C PHE A 317 -5.35 6.69 -1.83
N ALA A 318 -5.43 8.01 -1.93
CA ALA A 318 -6.63 8.67 -2.40
C ALA A 318 -6.35 9.61 -3.59
N VAL A 319 -7.36 9.79 -4.43
CA VAL A 319 -7.37 10.77 -5.52
C VAL A 319 -8.50 11.76 -5.27
N THR A 320 -8.19 13.04 -5.35
CA THR A 320 -9.18 14.12 -5.23
C THR A 320 -9.49 14.71 -6.60
N ALA A 321 -10.74 15.14 -6.79
CA ALA A 321 -11.16 15.93 -7.94
C ALA A 321 -11.86 17.21 -7.45
N THR A 322 -11.24 18.36 -7.69
CA THR A 322 -11.74 19.67 -7.25
C THR A 322 -12.31 20.46 -8.41
N SER A 323 -13.57 20.87 -8.31
CA SER A 323 -14.26 21.75 -9.26
C SER A 323 -14.76 23.00 -8.53
N GLY A 324 -14.09 24.12 -8.74
CA GLY A 324 -14.38 25.36 -8.01
C GLY A 324 -14.01 25.24 -6.53
N THR A 325 -14.99 25.32 -5.64
CA THR A 325 -14.81 25.17 -4.18
C THR A 325 -15.23 23.80 -3.65
N GLU A 326 -15.64 22.90 -4.54
CA GLU A 326 -16.12 21.57 -4.17
C GLU A 326 -15.06 20.54 -4.53
N THR A 327 -14.79 19.62 -3.61
CA THR A 327 -13.84 18.51 -3.78
C THR A 327 -14.58 17.21 -3.49
N VAL A 328 -14.31 16.19 -4.30
CA VAL A 328 -14.68 14.79 -4.02
C VAL A 328 -13.41 13.95 -3.97
N THR A 329 -13.43 12.91 -3.15
CA THR A 329 -12.32 11.99 -2.94
C THR A 329 -12.72 10.59 -3.38
N GLN A 330 -11.78 9.88 -4.00
CA GLN A 330 -11.87 8.46 -4.32
C GLN A 330 -10.67 7.75 -3.67
N TYR A 331 -10.96 6.89 -2.71
CA TYR A 331 -10.02 6.01 -2.03
C TYR A 331 -9.74 4.80 -2.92
N VAL A 332 -8.48 4.38 -2.96
CA VAL A 332 -7.99 3.34 -3.86
C VAL A 332 -7.16 2.34 -3.07
N ASP A 333 -7.35 1.08 -3.39
CA ASP A 333 -6.52 -0.03 -2.96
C ASP A 333 -5.93 -0.67 -4.23
N LEU A 334 -4.61 -0.64 -4.35
CA LEU A 334 -3.87 -1.17 -5.48
C LEU A 334 -3.02 -2.37 -5.03
N THR A 335 -3.46 -3.56 -5.41
CA THR A 335 -2.70 -4.79 -5.20
C THR A 335 -1.74 -5.02 -6.36
N VAL A 336 -0.45 -5.07 -6.07
CA VAL A 336 0.57 -5.58 -6.99
C VAL A 336 0.85 -7.02 -6.61
N GLU A 337 0.39 -7.95 -7.43
CA GLU A 337 0.60 -9.38 -7.24
C GLU A 337 2.03 -9.79 -7.60
N ALA A 338 2.55 -10.84 -6.96
CA ALA A 338 3.82 -11.44 -7.37
C ALA A 338 3.72 -11.99 -8.81
N ALA A 339 4.83 -11.90 -9.55
CA ALA A 339 4.90 -12.47 -10.89
C ALA A 339 4.98 -14.01 -10.84
N ALA A 340 5.07 -14.65 -12.00
CA ALA A 340 5.21 -16.10 -12.07
C ALA A 340 6.43 -16.59 -11.27
N PRO A 341 6.32 -17.75 -10.58
CA PRO A 341 7.39 -18.27 -9.74
C PRO A 341 8.66 -18.53 -10.56
N LEU A 342 9.79 -18.01 -10.08
CA LEU A 342 11.12 -18.26 -10.63
C LEU A 342 11.79 -19.47 -9.94
N GLY A 343 11.60 -19.59 -8.63
CA GLY A 343 12.16 -20.69 -7.86
C GLY A 343 12.00 -20.51 -6.36
N ILE A 344 12.76 -21.29 -5.59
CA ILE A 344 12.71 -21.28 -4.13
C ILE A 344 13.95 -20.57 -3.57
N ILE A 345 13.73 -19.51 -2.79
CA ILE A 345 14.79 -18.91 -1.98
C ILE A 345 14.83 -19.65 -0.63
N VAL A 346 16.02 -19.88 -0.10
CA VAL A 346 16.20 -20.60 1.16
C VAL A 346 16.89 -19.71 2.17
N PHE A 347 16.38 -19.67 3.40
CA PHE A 347 17.06 -19.11 4.54
C PHE A 347 17.52 -20.23 5.48
N THR A 348 18.73 -20.09 6.02
CA THR A 348 19.22 -21.02 7.04
C THR A 348 20.11 -20.36 8.07
N THR A 349 20.04 -20.84 9.32
CA THR A 349 20.82 -20.35 10.45
C THR A 349 21.04 -21.46 11.47
N ASP A 350 22.04 -21.33 12.35
CA ASP A 350 22.18 -22.22 13.50
C ASP A 350 20.95 -22.11 14.41
N ARG A 351 20.36 -23.24 14.82
CA ARG A 351 19.25 -23.28 15.78
C ARG A 351 19.67 -22.73 17.13
N ALA A 352 20.92 -22.97 17.54
CA ALA A 352 21.43 -22.50 18.81
C ALA A 352 21.47 -20.97 18.80
N GLY A 353 20.60 -20.36 19.60
CA GLY A 353 20.34 -18.93 19.50
C GLY A 353 19.88 -18.56 18.10
N ALA A 354 18.85 -19.22 17.56
CA ALA A 354 18.12 -18.68 16.40
C ALA A 354 17.14 -17.58 16.84
N PHE A 355 16.60 -17.69 18.06
CA PHE A 355 15.48 -16.89 18.54
C PHE A 355 15.84 -15.92 19.67
N ASP A 356 17.03 -16.06 20.28
CA ASP A 356 17.41 -15.22 21.42
C ASP A 356 17.91 -13.80 21.02
N LEU A 357 17.75 -13.37 19.76
CA LEU A 357 18.19 -12.02 19.33
C LEU A 357 17.21 -11.02 19.96
N GLY A 358 17.69 -10.21 20.89
CA GLY A 358 16.91 -9.12 21.49
C GLY A 358 16.16 -9.49 22.73
N GLU A 359 16.33 -10.72 23.22
CA GLU A 359 15.89 -11.08 24.57
C GLU A 359 16.78 -10.43 25.65
N ASP A 360 18.06 -10.24 25.35
CA ASP A 360 19.03 -9.60 26.23
C ASP A 360 19.52 -8.29 25.61
N GLU A 361 19.22 -7.15 26.25
CA GLU A 361 19.73 -5.82 25.82
C GLU A 361 21.27 -5.75 25.82
N ASP A 362 21.91 -6.60 26.63
CA ASP A 362 23.37 -6.74 26.73
C ASP A 362 23.96 -7.76 25.71
N ASP A 363 23.16 -8.28 24.76
CA ASP A 363 23.65 -9.27 23.79
C ASP A 363 24.76 -8.68 22.91
N THR A 364 25.92 -9.34 22.92
CA THR A 364 27.07 -9.05 22.05
C THR A 364 27.46 -10.24 21.19
N SER A 365 26.61 -11.28 21.18
CA SER A 365 26.80 -12.47 20.39
C SER A 365 26.77 -12.16 18.91
N THR A 366 27.51 -12.95 18.14
CA THR A 366 27.54 -12.85 16.68
C THR A 366 26.89 -14.09 16.09
N ARG A 367 25.86 -13.87 15.28
CA ARG A 367 25.14 -14.91 14.55
C ARG A 367 25.51 -14.84 13.08
N THR A 368 25.67 -16.02 12.48
CA THR A 368 25.86 -16.13 11.04
C THR A 368 24.67 -16.87 10.45
N SER A 369 24.04 -16.26 9.45
CA SER A 369 22.91 -16.82 8.72
C SER A 369 23.19 -16.74 7.23
N TRP A 370 22.45 -17.50 6.45
CA TRP A 370 22.65 -17.60 5.01
C TRP A 370 21.33 -17.52 4.27
N ILE A 371 21.37 -16.81 3.14
CA ILE A 371 20.32 -16.89 2.12
C ILE A 371 20.92 -17.57 0.91
N ILE A 372 20.18 -18.51 0.34
CA ILE A 372 20.50 -19.19 -0.90
C ILE A 372 19.44 -18.79 -1.91
N ASP A 373 19.84 -18.11 -2.97
CA ASP A 373 18.92 -17.70 -4.03
C ASP A 373 18.45 -18.90 -4.88
N PRO A 374 17.43 -18.74 -5.74
CA PRO A 374 16.94 -19.82 -6.60
C PRO A 374 18.00 -20.45 -7.53
N GLU A 375 19.12 -19.77 -7.80
CA GLU A 375 20.23 -20.29 -8.60
C GLU A 375 21.28 -21.04 -7.75
N GLY A 376 21.08 -21.13 -6.43
CA GLY A 376 21.98 -21.79 -5.49
C GLY A 376 23.12 -20.88 -4.99
N LYS A 377 23.06 -19.57 -5.28
CA LYS A 377 24.09 -18.63 -4.84
C LYS A 377 23.87 -18.25 -3.38
N VAL A 378 24.95 -18.33 -2.61
CA VAL A 378 24.93 -18.09 -1.17
C VAL A 378 25.25 -16.62 -0.88
N TYR A 379 24.49 -16.03 0.04
CA TYR A 379 24.74 -14.74 0.67
C TYR A 379 24.89 -14.99 2.17
N THR A 380 26.02 -14.60 2.74
CA THR A 380 26.32 -14.77 4.16
C THR A 380 26.02 -13.48 4.92
N PHE A 381 25.19 -13.58 5.95
CA PHE A 381 24.83 -12.50 6.84
C PHE A 381 25.47 -12.75 8.19
N THR A 382 26.12 -11.74 8.74
CA THR A 382 26.65 -11.76 10.10
C THR A 382 25.98 -10.63 10.86
N ILE A 383 25.28 -10.98 11.93
CA ILE A 383 24.60 -10.03 12.82
C ILE A 383 25.27 -10.11 14.17
N THR A 384 25.67 -8.97 14.71
CA THR A 384 26.31 -8.84 16.03
C THR A 384 25.51 -7.87 16.87
N GLY A 385 25.07 -8.31 18.06
CA GLY A 385 24.47 -7.41 19.05
C GLY A 385 25.48 -6.36 19.51
N ASP A 386 25.02 -5.12 19.73
CA ASP A 386 25.89 -4.02 20.17
C ASP A 386 25.96 -3.86 21.70
N GLY A 387 25.18 -4.66 22.44
CA GLY A 387 25.08 -4.57 23.90
C GLY A 387 24.28 -3.37 24.41
N GLU A 388 23.52 -2.70 23.53
CA GLU A 388 22.63 -1.58 23.86
C GLU A 388 21.20 -1.82 23.31
N GLY A 389 20.82 -3.10 23.14
CA GLY A 389 19.55 -3.51 22.52
C GLY A 389 19.50 -3.36 21.00
N GLY A 390 20.60 -2.95 20.36
CA GLY A 390 20.73 -2.82 18.91
C GLY A 390 21.58 -3.91 18.26
N TYR A 391 21.67 -3.86 16.93
CA TYR A 391 22.42 -4.82 16.12
C TYR A 391 23.20 -4.13 15.02
N THR A 392 24.37 -4.69 14.72
CA THR A 392 25.14 -4.38 13.53
C THR A 392 25.17 -5.59 12.60
N GLY A 393 24.88 -5.36 11.33
CA GLY A 393 24.84 -6.41 10.31
C GLY A 393 25.91 -6.19 9.24
N ASN A 394 26.53 -7.26 8.77
CA ASN A 394 27.34 -7.27 7.56
C ASN A 394 26.88 -8.38 6.63
N GLU A 395 26.76 -8.05 5.35
CA GLU A 395 26.43 -9.00 4.29
C GLU A 395 27.62 -9.18 3.35
N VAL A 396 27.90 -10.43 3.03
CA VAL A 396 28.94 -10.81 2.07
C VAL A 396 28.36 -11.79 1.06
N GLU A 397 28.50 -11.45 -0.23
CA GLU A 397 28.21 -12.38 -1.32
C GLU A 397 29.18 -13.57 -1.28
N GLY A 398 28.63 -14.78 -1.34
CA GLY A 398 29.35 -16.03 -1.21
C GLY A 398 29.41 -16.55 0.22
N GLY A 399 30.38 -17.43 0.47
CA GLY A 399 30.46 -18.20 1.69
C GLY A 399 29.75 -19.54 1.58
N ARG A 400 29.53 -20.18 2.72
CA ARG A 400 28.94 -21.52 2.81
C ARG A 400 28.25 -21.68 4.15
N PRO A 401 27.00 -22.18 4.19
CA PRO A 401 26.37 -22.62 5.42
C PRO A 401 27.30 -23.55 6.19
N THR A 402 27.55 -23.24 7.46
CA THR A 402 28.55 -23.94 8.27
C THR A 402 27.99 -24.24 9.64
N ILE A 403 28.21 -25.46 10.14
CA ILE A 403 27.73 -25.88 11.46
C ILE A 403 28.71 -26.87 12.09
N LYS A 404 28.74 -26.99 13.42
CA LYS A 404 29.53 -28.02 14.10
C LYS A 404 28.85 -29.38 14.00
N GLN A 405 29.64 -30.44 14.00
CA GLN A 405 29.15 -31.81 14.08
C GLN A 405 28.29 -31.97 15.34
N GLY A 406 27.09 -32.51 15.15
CA GLY A 406 26.04 -32.63 16.17
C GLY A 406 25.15 -31.39 16.30
N GLY A 407 25.45 -30.30 15.59
CA GLY A 407 24.63 -29.10 15.55
C GLY A 407 23.42 -29.23 14.61
N THR A 408 22.51 -28.27 14.74
CA THR A 408 21.24 -28.24 14.01
C THR A 408 21.11 -26.91 13.29
N LEU A 409 20.90 -26.94 11.98
CA LEU A 409 20.47 -25.76 11.23
C LEU A 409 18.94 -25.72 11.20
N VAL A 410 18.39 -24.52 11.34
CA VAL A 410 17.02 -24.20 10.95
C VAL A 410 17.04 -23.85 9.47
N VAL A 411 16.11 -24.40 8.71
CA VAL A 411 15.95 -24.20 7.27
C VAL A 411 14.50 -23.78 7.01
N SER A 412 14.33 -22.69 6.27
CA SER A 412 13.05 -22.28 5.70
C SER A 412 13.25 -21.92 4.24
N GLY A 413 12.18 -21.84 3.47
CA GLY A 413 12.23 -21.43 2.08
C GLY A 413 10.84 -21.12 1.56
N GLY A 414 10.78 -20.19 0.62
CA GLY A 414 9.55 -19.71 0.01
C GLY A 414 9.71 -19.61 -1.50
N LEU A 415 8.60 -19.79 -2.23
CA LEU A 415 8.59 -19.49 -3.65
C LEU A 415 8.76 -17.99 -3.85
N VAL A 416 9.57 -17.62 -4.83
CA VAL A 416 9.76 -16.23 -5.22
C VAL A 416 9.62 -16.06 -6.72
N ASP A 417 9.16 -14.88 -7.12
CA ASP A 417 9.14 -14.48 -8.51
C ASP A 417 10.52 -13.98 -9.01
N VAL A 418 10.58 -13.51 -10.26
CA VAL A 418 11.82 -12.98 -10.87
C VAL A 418 12.35 -11.71 -10.19
N PHE A 419 11.50 -11.02 -9.44
CA PHE A 419 11.82 -9.80 -8.73
C PHE A 419 12.17 -10.05 -7.25
N GLY A 420 12.03 -11.29 -6.78
CA GLY A 420 12.27 -11.68 -5.39
C GLY A 420 11.07 -11.46 -4.47
N ASN A 421 9.88 -11.23 -5.02
CA ASN A 421 8.65 -11.17 -4.24
C ASN A 421 8.24 -12.57 -3.81
N GLU A 422 7.78 -12.72 -2.57
CA GLU A 422 7.27 -13.99 -2.07
C GLU A 422 5.95 -14.36 -2.77
N ILE A 423 5.77 -15.65 -3.02
CA ILE A 423 4.53 -16.22 -3.54
C ILE A 423 3.93 -17.11 -2.45
N THR A 424 2.77 -16.70 -1.96
CA THR A 424 1.98 -17.40 -0.96
C THR A 424 0.93 -18.29 -1.60
N ASP A 425 0.26 -19.11 -0.79
CA ASP A 425 -0.90 -19.87 -1.24
C ASP A 425 -2.19 -19.02 -1.28
N GLU A 426 -3.32 -19.68 -1.57
CA GLU A 426 -4.64 -19.03 -1.67
C GLU A 426 -5.17 -18.42 -0.35
N ASN A 427 -4.52 -18.72 0.77
CA ASN A 427 -4.83 -18.16 2.09
C ASN A 427 -3.79 -17.14 2.55
N GLU A 428 -2.92 -16.68 1.64
CA GLU A 428 -1.80 -15.78 1.92
C GLU A 428 -0.78 -16.38 2.90
N GLU A 429 -0.71 -17.72 2.97
CA GLU A 429 0.25 -18.43 3.82
C GLU A 429 1.51 -18.81 3.03
N SER A 430 2.68 -18.69 3.67
CA SER A 430 3.95 -19.13 3.09
C SER A 430 3.93 -20.63 2.79
N ILE A 431 4.41 -21.00 1.61
CA ILE A 431 4.45 -22.40 1.19
C ILE A 431 5.53 -23.14 1.99
N VAL A 432 5.13 -24.16 2.76
CA VAL A 432 6.06 -24.98 3.55
C VAL A 432 6.95 -25.83 2.63
N PRO A 433 8.29 -25.70 2.70
CA PRO A 433 9.18 -26.44 1.84
C PRO A 433 9.43 -27.87 2.33
N THR A 434 9.78 -28.75 1.40
CA THR A 434 10.34 -30.08 1.69
C THR A 434 11.86 -30.02 1.68
N VAL A 435 12.50 -30.42 2.77
CA VAL A 435 13.97 -30.47 2.90
C VAL A 435 14.47 -31.92 2.83
N THR A 436 15.52 -32.14 2.05
CA THR A 436 16.22 -33.43 1.95
C THR A 436 17.73 -33.25 2.05
N SER A 437 18.45 -34.31 2.42
CA SER A 437 19.92 -34.36 2.48
C SER A 437 20.44 -35.55 1.67
N ASP A 438 21.62 -35.40 1.07
CA ASP A 438 22.35 -36.50 0.44
C ASP A 438 22.97 -37.49 1.45
N VAL A 439 23.09 -37.08 2.71
CA VAL A 439 23.58 -37.93 3.81
C VAL A 439 22.40 -38.50 4.60
N ALA A 440 22.15 -39.80 4.43
CA ALA A 440 21.00 -40.49 5.02
C ALA A 440 20.97 -40.53 6.56
N SER A 441 22.08 -40.22 7.25
CA SER A 441 22.12 -40.15 8.71
C SER A 441 21.73 -38.77 9.25
N ASP A 442 21.60 -37.74 8.42
CA ASP A 442 21.06 -36.45 8.85
C ASP A 442 19.61 -36.61 9.31
N VAL A 443 19.26 -35.90 10.38
CA VAL A 443 17.91 -35.95 10.94
C VAL A 443 17.18 -34.68 10.54
N ILE A 444 16.13 -34.86 9.73
CA ILE A 444 15.27 -33.79 9.24
C ILE A 444 13.91 -33.91 9.92
N ALA A 445 13.47 -32.86 10.61
CA ALA A 445 12.18 -32.83 11.29
C ALA A 445 11.65 -31.38 11.32
N PRO A 446 10.33 -31.18 11.38
CA PRO A 446 9.77 -29.87 11.69
C PRO A 446 10.38 -29.31 12.98
N ASP A 447 10.54 -28.00 13.03
CA ASP A 447 10.91 -27.30 14.25
C ASP A 447 9.88 -27.62 15.36
N PRO A 448 10.29 -28.07 16.55
CA PRO A 448 9.34 -28.42 17.63
C PRO A 448 8.55 -27.22 18.14
N ASP A 449 9.10 -26.01 18.02
CA ASP A 449 8.50 -24.78 18.54
C ASP A 449 7.81 -23.99 17.42
N LEU A 450 8.41 -23.98 16.23
CA LEU A 450 8.01 -23.13 15.10
C LEU A 450 7.71 -23.89 13.80
N GLY A 451 7.54 -25.22 13.87
CA GLY A 451 7.30 -26.04 12.69
C GLY A 451 5.97 -25.73 11.99
N PHE A 452 5.03 -25.12 12.70
CA PHE A 452 3.79 -24.59 12.12
C PHE A 452 4.06 -23.48 11.09
N PHE A 453 5.13 -22.70 11.25
CA PHE A 453 5.54 -21.67 10.28
C PHE A 453 6.42 -22.23 9.15
N GLY A 454 6.45 -23.55 8.98
CA GLY A 454 7.24 -24.20 7.94
C GLY A 454 8.75 -24.26 8.21
N LEU A 455 9.20 -23.99 9.44
CA LEU A 455 10.61 -24.16 9.82
C LEU A 455 10.97 -25.65 9.95
N VAL A 456 12.09 -26.02 9.34
CA VAL A 456 12.60 -27.40 9.34
C VAL A 456 13.98 -27.44 9.97
N ASN A 457 14.15 -28.29 10.97
CA ASN A 457 15.44 -28.60 11.56
C ASN A 457 16.18 -29.65 10.74
N VAL A 458 17.47 -29.42 10.49
CA VAL A 458 18.41 -30.40 9.96
C VAL A 458 19.56 -30.56 10.94
N THR A 459 19.67 -31.73 11.56
CA THR A 459 20.74 -32.08 12.51
C THR A 459 21.78 -32.96 11.84
N PHE A 460 23.06 -32.63 12.00
CA PHE A 460 24.17 -33.24 11.25
C PHE A 460 25.08 -34.10 12.13
N PRO A 461 24.95 -35.44 12.15
CA PRO A 461 25.73 -36.29 13.06
C PRO A 461 27.20 -36.48 12.66
N HIS A 462 27.56 -36.23 11.39
CA HIS A 462 28.90 -36.47 10.87
C HIS A 462 29.53 -35.21 10.28
N ALA A 463 30.84 -35.07 10.47
CA ALA A 463 31.59 -34.00 9.86
C ALA A 463 31.94 -34.34 8.40
N SER A 464 31.34 -33.62 7.48
CA SER A 464 31.58 -33.70 6.04
C SER A 464 30.94 -32.49 5.34
N ILE A 465 31.05 -32.42 4.02
CA ILE A 465 30.16 -31.57 3.24
C ILE A 465 28.85 -32.33 2.99
N HIS A 466 27.72 -31.74 3.34
CA HIS A 466 26.37 -32.30 3.15
C HIS A 466 25.64 -31.42 2.13
N ASN A 467 24.98 -32.01 1.16
CA ASN A 467 24.21 -31.27 0.17
C ASN A 467 22.72 -31.36 0.50
N LEU A 468 22.16 -30.23 0.92
CA LEU A 468 20.73 -30.10 1.16
C LEU A 468 20.01 -29.72 -0.13
N SER A 469 18.79 -30.23 -0.29
CA SER A 469 17.86 -29.83 -1.35
C SER A 469 16.54 -29.43 -0.72
N VAL A 470 16.13 -28.19 -0.96
CA VAL A 470 14.90 -27.59 -0.45
C VAL A 470 13.97 -27.39 -1.63
N SER A 471 12.74 -27.93 -1.55
CA SER A 471 11.81 -27.95 -2.67
C SER A 471 10.41 -27.45 -2.28
N ALA A 472 9.77 -26.72 -3.17
CA ALA A 472 8.36 -26.33 -3.09
C ALA A 472 7.77 -26.34 -4.50
N GLY A 473 6.63 -27.03 -4.67
CA GLY A 473 6.07 -27.28 -6.00
C GLY A 473 7.07 -27.98 -6.92
N ASP A 474 7.29 -27.43 -8.12
CA ASP A 474 8.23 -27.94 -9.12
C ASP A 474 9.66 -27.38 -8.98
N PHE A 475 9.91 -26.54 -7.97
CA PHE A 475 11.18 -25.84 -7.79
C PHE A 475 12.02 -26.48 -6.68
N THR A 476 13.33 -26.56 -6.91
CA THR A 476 14.31 -27.06 -5.95
C THR A 476 15.56 -26.21 -5.97
N THR A 477 16.02 -25.81 -4.79
CA THR A 477 17.31 -25.16 -4.58
C THR A 477 18.19 -26.08 -3.74
N SER A 478 19.39 -26.34 -4.25
CA SER A 478 20.39 -27.18 -3.57
C SER A 478 21.61 -26.37 -3.17
N PHE A 479 22.12 -26.65 -1.97
CA PHE A 479 23.33 -26.01 -1.46
C PHE A 479 24.07 -26.95 -0.51
N ALA A 480 25.37 -26.71 -0.40
CA ALA A 480 26.24 -27.57 0.38
C ALA A 480 26.66 -26.91 1.70
N VAL A 481 26.43 -27.63 2.80
CA VAL A 481 26.73 -27.26 4.19
C VAL A 481 28.09 -27.83 4.59
N ASP A 482 28.97 -27.02 5.18
CA ASP A 482 30.21 -27.47 5.81
C ASP A 482 29.96 -27.88 7.27
N VAL A 483 29.90 -29.19 7.53
CA VAL A 483 29.77 -29.73 8.87
C VAL A 483 31.16 -29.98 9.43
N GLN A 484 31.57 -29.12 10.36
CA GLN A 484 32.92 -29.11 10.90
C GLN A 484 33.06 -30.08 12.08
N PRO A 485 34.18 -30.81 12.20
CA PRO A 485 34.38 -31.74 13.31
C PRO A 485 34.40 -31.01 14.65
N THR A 486 33.69 -31.58 15.62
CA THR A 486 33.74 -31.13 17.02
C THR A 486 34.94 -31.78 17.68
N ALA A 487 35.88 -30.98 18.16
CA ALA A 487 37.09 -31.49 18.80
C ALA A 487 36.72 -32.32 20.04
N VAL A 488 37.11 -33.60 20.06
CA VAL A 488 37.04 -34.41 21.28
C VAL A 488 38.06 -33.83 22.27
N PRO A 489 37.67 -33.45 23.49
CA PRO A 489 38.63 -32.96 24.47
C PRO A 489 39.67 -34.05 24.72
N THR A 490 40.94 -33.75 24.44
CA THR A 490 42.05 -34.60 24.87
C THR A 490 41.99 -34.73 26.39
N VAL A 491 41.69 -35.93 26.88
CA VAL A 491 41.84 -36.25 28.29
C VAL A 491 43.32 -36.00 28.67
N PRO A 492 43.64 -35.04 29.55
CA PRO A 492 45.01 -34.83 29.98
C PRO A 492 45.42 -36.06 30.82
N GLY A 493 46.30 -36.92 30.30
CA GLY A 493 46.86 -38.02 31.10
C GLY A 493 47.32 -39.29 30.40
N VAL A 494 47.03 -39.51 29.11
CA VAL A 494 47.54 -40.72 28.42
C VAL A 494 48.86 -40.41 27.71
N SER A 495 49.89 -40.17 28.51
CA SER A 495 51.29 -40.28 28.07
C SER A 495 51.86 -41.60 28.58
N THR A 496 51.84 -42.63 27.74
CA THR A 496 52.92 -43.62 27.49
C THR A 496 52.37 -44.83 26.72
N PRO A 497 53.14 -45.43 25.79
CA PRO A 497 52.81 -46.72 25.23
C PRO A 497 53.09 -47.80 26.28
N VAL A 498 52.05 -48.47 26.78
CA VAL A 498 52.22 -49.63 27.67
C VAL A 498 52.51 -50.87 26.83
N THR A 499 53.66 -51.47 27.09
CA THR A 499 54.13 -52.78 26.61
C THR A 499 53.03 -53.84 26.73
N PRO A 500 52.81 -54.72 25.75
CA PRO A 500 51.73 -55.72 25.83
C PRO A 500 52.00 -56.73 26.95
N VAL A 501 51.10 -56.80 27.92
CA VAL A 501 51.03 -57.84 28.95
C VAL A 501 50.41 -59.10 28.31
N PRO A 502 50.99 -60.30 28.49
CA PRO A 502 50.51 -61.51 27.82
C PRO A 502 49.15 -61.98 28.37
N ALA A 503 48.37 -62.57 27.47
CA ALA A 503 47.00 -63.05 27.71
C ALA A 503 46.90 -64.03 28.89
N ALA A 504 45.95 -63.77 29.79
CA ALA A 504 45.51 -64.71 30.81
C ALA A 504 44.31 -65.54 30.31
N ALA A 505 44.29 -66.81 30.72
CA ALA A 505 43.46 -67.92 30.27
C ALA A 505 41.92 -67.72 30.46
N PRO A 506 41.08 -68.47 29.71
CA PRO A 506 39.62 -68.27 29.72
C PRO A 506 38.98 -68.79 30.99
N VAL A 507 38.07 -68.00 31.58
CA VAL A 507 37.17 -68.45 32.65
C VAL A 507 35.72 -68.44 32.16
N THR A 508 35.10 -69.61 32.27
CA THR A 508 33.71 -69.94 31.92
C THR A 508 32.71 -69.16 32.79
N PRO A 509 31.57 -68.68 32.26
CA PRO A 509 30.64 -67.86 33.01
C PRO A 509 29.75 -68.71 33.94
N THR A 510 29.50 -68.22 35.15
CA THR A 510 28.41 -68.72 36.00
C THR A 510 27.43 -67.59 36.26
N ASN A 511 26.27 -67.70 35.62
CA ASN A 511 25.09 -66.88 35.87
C ASN A 511 24.55 -67.13 37.29
N ARG A 512 24.40 -66.08 38.09
CA ARG A 512 23.38 -65.99 39.15
C ARG A 512 22.92 -64.55 39.34
N GLY A 513 21.73 -64.27 38.79
CA GLY A 513 20.61 -63.66 39.51
C GLY A 513 20.79 -62.25 40.09
N GLY A 514 20.21 -61.28 39.39
CA GLY A 514 19.17 -60.40 39.94
C GLY A 514 19.61 -59.23 40.82
N GLN A 515 19.69 -58.04 40.22
CA GLN A 515 18.94 -56.85 40.66
C GLN A 515 19.14 -55.71 39.65
N LEU A 516 18.06 -55.30 39.01
CA LEU A 516 17.97 -54.00 38.34
C LEU A 516 17.59 -52.98 39.41
N ALA A 517 18.42 -51.94 39.58
CA ALA A 517 18.05 -50.76 40.34
C ALA A 517 17.51 -49.70 39.37
N TYR A 518 16.30 -49.26 39.71
CA TYR A 518 15.45 -48.31 39.03
C TYR A 518 15.91 -46.86 39.23
N THR A 519 15.34 -46.02 38.36
CA THR A 519 15.54 -44.62 38.01
C THR A 519 15.38 -43.59 39.13
N GLY A 520 16.01 -42.43 38.94
CA GLY A 520 15.71 -41.23 39.72
C GLY A 520 16.30 -39.98 39.09
N SER A 521 15.62 -39.44 38.07
CA SER A 521 15.65 -38.01 37.77
C SER A 521 14.22 -37.51 37.82
N ASP A 522 13.84 -36.91 38.94
CA ASP A 522 12.71 -36.01 39.02
C ASP A 522 13.03 -34.92 40.04
N ALA A 523 13.05 -33.69 39.55
CA ALA A 523 12.57 -32.53 40.27
C ALA A 523 12.05 -31.53 39.24
N THR A 524 10.81 -31.75 38.83
CA THR A 524 9.94 -30.72 38.29
C THR A 524 9.70 -29.67 39.39
N GLY A 525 9.86 -28.40 39.06
CA GLY A 525 9.48 -27.25 39.89
C GLY A 525 8.67 -26.28 39.04
N ALA A 526 7.36 -26.24 39.31
CA ALA A 526 6.29 -25.60 38.56
C ALA A 526 6.44 -24.09 38.26
N LEU A 527 5.84 -23.71 37.13
CA LEU A 527 5.47 -22.37 36.65
C LEU A 527 4.82 -21.46 37.72
N PRO A 528 4.91 -20.13 37.55
CA PRO A 528 3.70 -19.44 37.11
C PRO A 528 3.93 -18.41 35.97
N TRP A 529 2.95 -18.35 35.08
CA TRP A 529 2.75 -17.29 34.08
C TRP A 529 2.66 -15.90 34.72
N ALA A 530 3.18 -14.86 34.03
CA ALA A 530 2.44 -13.66 33.58
C ALA A 530 3.36 -12.44 33.34
N LEU A 531 2.99 -11.62 32.34
CA LEU A 531 3.57 -10.33 31.89
C LEU A 531 4.95 -10.44 31.22
N GLY A 532 5.16 -10.19 29.93
CA GLY A 532 4.45 -9.35 28.97
C GLY A 532 5.09 -7.96 28.94
N LEU A 533 5.90 -7.67 27.91
CA LEU A 533 6.02 -6.40 27.15
C LEU A 533 7.37 -6.28 26.40
N LEU A 534 7.25 -5.83 25.14
CA LEU A 534 8.15 -4.91 24.42
C LEU A 534 9.32 -5.44 23.53
N VAL A 535 9.19 -5.04 22.25
CA VAL A 535 10.19 -4.72 21.21
C VAL A 535 10.87 -5.86 20.42
N ALA A 536 10.45 -5.99 19.17
CA ALA A 536 11.35 -6.32 18.05
C ALA A 536 11.23 -5.22 16.96
N GLY A 537 11.61 -4.00 17.34
CA GLY A 537 11.75 -2.84 16.46
C GLY A 537 13.21 -2.51 16.07
N ALA A 538 14.21 -3.29 16.50
CA ALA A 538 15.60 -2.86 16.40
C ALA A 538 16.33 -3.23 15.09
N GLY A 539 15.76 -4.06 14.22
CA GLY A 539 16.38 -4.42 12.93
C GLY A 539 15.93 -3.58 11.73
N LEU A 540 14.72 -3.00 11.79
CA LEU A 540 14.05 -2.41 10.62
C LEU A 540 14.09 -0.87 10.56
N ILE A 541 14.65 -0.20 11.58
CA ILE A 541 15.02 1.23 11.48
C ILE A 541 16.48 1.40 11.03
N GLY A 542 17.38 0.45 11.33
CA GLY A 542 18.79 0.52 10.93
C GLY A 542 19.04 0.39 9.43
N ALA A 543 18.21 -0.37 8.71
CA ALA A 543 18.39 -0.55 7.26
C ALA A 543 17.68 0.52 6.41
N ARG A 544 16.65 1.21 6.94
CA ARG A 544 16.02 2.35 6.24
C ARG A 544 16.92 3.60 6.28
N THR A 545 17.74 3.77 7.32
CA THR A 545 18.75 4.83 7.42
C THR A 545 20.09 4.52 6.74
N LEU A 546 20.49 3.24 6.59
CA LEU A 546 21.73 2.87 5.86
C LEU A 546 21.54 2.60 4.36
N ARG A 547 20.30 2.42 3.85
CA ARG A 547 20.04 2.22 2.40
C ARG A 547 20.12 3.49 1.56
N ARG A 548 20.00 4.67 2.14
CA ARG A 548 20.22 5.92 1.42
C ARG A 548 21.72 6.29 1.27
N ARG A 549 22.62 5.77 2.12
CA ARG A 549 24.07 6.05 2.05
C ARG A 549 24.90 5.30 1.00
N ARG A 550 24.33 4.38 0.21
CA ARG A 550 25.11 3.62 -0.81
C ARG A 550 24.53 3.62 -2.23
N ALA A 551 23.53 4.45 -2.52
CA ALA A 551 23.11 4.72 -3.90
C ALA A 551 23.87 5.87 -4.58
N GLN A 552 24.75 6.59 -3.86
CA GLN A 552 25.61 7.63 -4.43
C GLN A 552 27.11 7.36 -4.16
N ARG A 553 27.67 6.38 -4.89
CA ARG A 553 29.03 6.44 -5.44
C ARG A 553 29.10 5.85 -6.84
#